data_AF-I1BI08-F1
#
_entry.id   AF-I1BI08-F1
#
_cell.length_a   1.000
_cell.length_b   1.000
_cell.length_c   1.000
_cell.angle_alpha   90.00
_cell.angle_beta   90.00
_cell.angle_gamma   90.00
#
_symmetry.space_group_name_H-M   'P 1'
#
loop_
_entity.id
_entity.type
_entity.pdbx_description
1 polymer ?
#
loop_
_entity_poly.entity_id
_entity_poly.type
_entity_poly.pdbx_seq_one_letter_code
_entity_poly.pdbx_strand_id
1 'polypeptide(L)'
;MIDRLSTALDQVTRQLEEKQKEFVARSSDWTTKTREKIKEQTNRLEEKRTRIQGLLVGQYHKIDRRMNRDAKTVQLRDKISFVVGVGNSCVIPALAIRYPHSIPAYYSIQLMVLLILRYAIYRSRRWHYFIFDMCYFVNVMTILFLWIKPDSSLLLIASFCMTNGPVAWAIITWRNSLVFHSLDKVTSVFIHILPPLVMYCLRWMPELVKDVYCDNQLIVTQYRDTRYPAFKEVSSIDIKQVMIYSTAAYALWQTLYYLFIMVGRRDKVESGIRLTSYSWLLNDPHGKKGFIQRSAFLFGEKYKLEMFMLLQLIYNVITSLPTFYLYQHFWLHTAFLICMYAVSVWNGANYYIEVFSRRYINELDKIK
;
A
#
# COMPACT_ATOMS: atom_id res chain seq x y z
N MET A 1 -66.32 -44.97 -31.64
CA MET A 1 -65.75 -44.70 -30.31
C MET A 1 -64.31 -44.19 -30.41
N ILE A 2 -63.47 -44.80 -31.26
CA ILE A 2 -62.08 -44.39 -31.52
C ILE A 2 -61.98 -42.99 -32.14
N ASP A 3 -62.78 -42.68 -33.16
CA ASP A 3 -62.77 -41.35 -33.81
C ASP A 3 -63.08 -40.21 -32.85
N ARG A 4 -64.12 -40.35 -32.02
CA ARG A 4 -64.47 -39.35 -31.00
C ARG A 4 -63.36 -39.15 -29.96
N LEU A 5 -62.60 -40.20 -29.67
CA LEU A 5 -61.47 -40.14 -28.74
C LEU A 5 -60.28 -39.41 -29.37
N SER A 6 -60.02 -39.64 -30.67
CA SER A 6 -58.99 -38.92 -31.44
C SER A 6 -59.30 -37.43 -31.54
N THR A 7 -60.56 -37.07 -31.85
CA THR A 7 -60.96 -35.66 -31.94
C THR A 7 -60.88 -34.96 -30.59
N ALA A 8 -61.26 -35.64 -29.50
CA ALA A 8 -61.13 -35.12 -28.15
C ALA A 8 -59.66 -34.94 -27.74
N LEU A 9 -58.79 -35.88 -28.12
CA LEU A 9 -57.35 -35.80 -27.86
C LEU A 9 -56.71 -34.61 -28.60
N ASP A 10 -57.01 -34.44 -29.90
CA ASP A 10 -56.54 -33.30 -30.70
C ASP A 10 -57.02 -31.96 -30.14
N GLN A 11 -58.25 -31.91 -29.63
CA GLN A 11 -58.80 -30.72 -29.00
C GLN A 11 -58.07 -30.38 -27.69
N VAL A 12 -57.75 -31.39 -26.87
CA VAL A 12 -56.96 -31.21 -25.64
C VAL A 12 -55.53 -30.79 -25.95
N THR A 13 -54.89 -31.39 -26.97
CA THR A 13 -53.54 -31.04 -27.40
C THR A 13 -53.48 -29.59 -27.90
N ARG A 14 -54.46 -29.15 -28.70
CA ARG A 14 -54.58 -27.74 -29.11
C ARG A 14 -54.75 -26.79 -27.93
N GLN A 15 -55.60 -27.13 -26.96
CA GLN A 15 -55.78 -26.32 -25.76
C GLN A 15 -54.51 -26.23 -24.91
N LEU A 16 -53.74 -27.31 -24.82
CA LEU A 16 -52.44 -27.35 -24.15
C LEU A 16 -51.41 -26.45 -24.85
N GLU A 17 -51.33 -26.51 -26.19
CA GLU A 17 -50.43 -25.65 -26.97
C GLU A 17 -50.78 -24.17 -26.84
N GLU A 18 -52.07 -23.81 -26.85
CA GLU A 18 -52.53 -22.44 -26.62
C GLU A 18 -52.17 -21.95 -25.21
N LYS A 19 -52.44 -22.76 -24.17
CA LYS A 19 -52.05 -22.47 -22.79
C LYS A 19 -50.54 -22.30 -22.63
N GLN A 20 -49.75 -23.13 -23.31
CA GLN A 20 -48.29 -23.04 -23.29
C GLN A 20 -47.80 -21.75 -23.96
N LYS A 21 -48.36 -21.37 -25.11
CA LYS A 21 -48.04 -20.10 -25.79
C LYS A 21 -48.41 -18.90 -24.93
N GLU A 22 -49.58 -18.93 -24.30
CA GLU A 22 -50.04 -17.88 -23.38
C GLU A 22 -49.11 -17.75 -22.17
N PHE A 23 -48.71 -18.88 -21.57
CA PHE A 23 -47.79 -18.90 -20.43
C PHE A 23 -46.40 -18.35 -20.80
N VAL A 24 -45.86 -18.73 -21.96
CA VAL A 24 -44.56 -18.23 -22.46
C VAL A 24 -44.63 -16.73 -22.74
N ALA A 25 -45.71 -16.25 -23.38
CA ALA A 25 -45.90 -14.82 -23.64
C ALA A 25 -46.00 -14.01 -22.33
N ARG A 26 -46.73 -14.53 -21.33
CA ARG A 26 -46.90 -13.89 -20.03
C ARG A 26 -45.62 -13.93 -19.19
N SER A 27 -44.85 -15.01 -19.27
CA SER A 27 -43.53 -15.13 -18.65
C SER A 27 -42.54 -14.13 -19.25
N SER A 28 -42.50 -14.03 -20.59
CA SER A 28 -41.71 -13.03 -21.32
C SER A 28 -42.06 -11.60 -20.89
N ASP A 29 -43.35 -11.23 -20.90
CA ASP A 29 -43.80 -9.90 -20.46
C ASP A 29 -43.40 -9.60 -19.00
N TRP A 30 -43.51 -10.59 -18.11
CA TRP A 30 -43.11 -10.45 -16.72
C TRP A 30 -41.59 -10.26 -16.56
N THR A 31 -40.78 -10.98 -17.33
CA THR A 31 -39.31 -10.81 -17.34
C THR A 31 -38.90 -9.44 -17.86
N THR A 32 -39.54 -8.94 -18.92
CA THR A 32 -39.27 -7.62 -19.50
C THR A 32 -39.63 -6.51 -18.51
N LYS A 33 -40.84 -6.56 -17.92
CA LYS A 33 -41.27 -5.60 -16.89
C LYS A 33 -40.38 -5.60 -15.66
N THR A 34 -39.93 -6.79 -15.24
CA THR A 34 -39.03 -6.91 -14.09
C THR A 34 -37.65 -6.32 -14.41
N ARG A 35 -37.12 -6.59 -15.61
CA ARG A 35 -35.85 -6.02 -16.08
C ARG A 35 -35.91 -4.49 -16.18
N GLU A 36 -37.00 -3.94 -16.69
CA GLU A 36 -37.21 -2.48 -16.78
C GLU A 36 -37.31 -1.84 -15.40
N LYS A 37 -38.08 -2.42 -14.47
CA LYS A 37 -38.14 -1.94 -13.08
C LYS A 37 -36.79 -1.97 -12.38
N ILE A 38 -36.00 -3.04 -12.57
CA ILE A 38 -34.66 -3.14 -12.03
C ILE A 38 -33.77 -2.04 -12.62
N LYS A 39 -33.81 -1.84 -13.94
CA LYS A 39 -33.02 -0.80 -14.63
C LYS A 39 -33.38 0.61 -14.15
N GLU A 40 -34.67 0.87 -13.93
CA GLU A 40 -35.13 2.16 -13.41
C GLU A 40 -34.67 2.36 -11.96
N GLN A 41 -34.75 1.33 -11.12
CA GLN A 41 -34.26 1.37 -9.75
C GLN A 41 -32.74 1.59 -9.70
N THR A 42 -31.96 0.94 -10.56
CA THR A 42 -30.51 1.14 -10.64
C THR A 42 -30.17 2.57 -11.07
N ASN A 43 -30.85 3.12 -12.07
CA ASN A 43 -30.63 4.50 -12.51
C ASN A 43 -30.94 5.51 -11.39
N ARG A 44 -32.07 5.34 -10.67
CA ARG A 44 -32.42 6.17 -9.52
C ARG A 44 -31.39 6.08 -8.39
N LEU A 45 -30.83 4.90 -8.15
CA LEU A 45 -29.76 4.71 -7.16
C LEU A 45 -28.45 5.38 -7.59
N GLU A 46 -28.11 5.32 -8.88
CA GLU A 46 -26.94 6.00 -9.44
C GLU A 46 -27.07 7.53 -9.36
N GLU A 47 -28.23 8.09 -9.70
CA GLU A 47 -28.49 9.53 -9.54
C GLU A 47 -28.38 9.97 -8.08
N LYS A 48 -29.02 9.23 -7.16
CA LYS A 48 -28.93 9.51 -5.71
C LYS A 48 -27.47 9.45 -5.24
N ARG A 49 -26.72 8.43 -5.67
CA ARG A 49 -25.30 8.28 -5.34
C ARG A 49 -24.49 9.46 -5.87
N THR A 50 -24.73 9.88 -7.11
CA THR A 50 -24.02 11.00 -7.75
C THR A 50 -24.31 12.33 -7.03
N ARG A 51 -25.58 12.54 -6.67
CA ARG A 51 -26.01 13.71 -5.88
C ARG A 51 -25.39 13.74 -4.49
N ILE A 52 -25.44 12.64 -3.75
CA ILE A 52 -24.79 12.50 -2.44
C ILE A 52 -23.28 12.73 -2.57
N GLN A 53 -22.66 12.18 -3.60
CA GLN A 53 -21.23 12.35 -3.86
C GLN A 53 -20.88 13.82 -4.10
N GLY A 54 -21.67 14.55 -4.88
CA GLY A 54 -21.52 15.99 -5.11
C GLY A 54 -21.67 16.81 -3.83
N LEU A 55 -22.69 16.52 -3.02
CA LEU A 55 -22.89 17.16 -1.71
C LEU A 55 -21.71 16.92 -0.76
N LEU A 56 -21.20 15.68 -0.70
CA LEU A 56 -20.02 15.32 0.10
C LEU A 56 -18.75 16.01 -0.40
N VAL A 57 -18.57 16.18 -1.71
CA VAL A 57 -17.44 16.96 -2.26
C VAL A 57 -17.57 18.43 -1.83
N GLY A 58 -18.76 19.01 -1.94
CA GLY A 58 -19.00 20.39 -1.53
C GLY A 58 -18.77 20.63 -0.03
N GLN A 59 -19.24 19.71 0.82
CA GLN A 59 -18.97 19.75 2.27
C GLN A 59 -17.49 19.56 2.57
N TYR A 60 -16.81 18.65 1.87
CA TYR A 60 -15.36 18.48 1.99
C TYR A 60 -14.61 19.77 1.66
N HIS A 61 -14.90 20.42 0.54
CA HIS A 61 -14.25 21.70 0.19
C HIS A 61 -14.56 22.82 1.18
N LYS A 62 -15.69 22.77 1.89
CA LYS A 62 -15.99 23.70 3.00
C LYS A 62 -15.16 23.37 4.25
N ILE A 63 -15.05 22.09 4.61
CA ILE A 63 -14.28 21.63 5.77
C ILE A 63 -12.78 21.85 5.53
N ASP A 64 -12.26 21.45 4.36
CA ASP A 64 -10.87 21.65 3.96
C ASP A 64 -10.50 23.13 3.95
N ARG A 65 -11.37 24.00 3.40
CA ARG A 65 -11.18 25.46 3.49
C ARG A 65 -11.20 25.96 4.93
N ARG A 66 -12.03 25.42 5.82
CA ARG A 66 -12.06 25.82 7.25
C ARG A 66 -10.84 25.33 8.02
N MET A 67 -10.44 24.08 7.80
CA MET A 67 -9.33 23.42 8.47
C MET A 67 -7.97 23.99 8.04
N ASN A 68 -7.88 24.46 6.79
CA ASN A 68 -6.73 25.21 6.27
C ASN A 68 -6.88 26.74 6.45
N ARG A 69 -7.99 27.23 7.04
CA ARG A 69 -8.19 28.67 7.30
C ARG A 69 -7.48 29.13 8.56
N ASP A 70 -7.46 28.27 9.59
CA ASP A 70 -6.80 28.58 10.84
C ASP A 70 -5.30 28.33 10.70
N ALA A 71 -4.60 29.34 10.17
CA ALA A 71 -3.16 29.31 9.96
C ALA A 71 -2.41 28.91 11.24
N LYS A 72 -2.94 29.26 12.43
CA LYS A 72 -2.32 28.89 13.71
C LYS A 72 -2.40 27.38 13.96
N THR A 73 -3.52 26.73 13.68
CA THR A 73 -3.66 25.27 13.82
C THR A 73 -2.76 24.52 12.84
N VAL A 74 -2.68 24.99 11.59
CA VAL A 74 -1.80 24.39 10.56
C VAL A 74 -0.33 24.53 10.99
N GLN A 75 0.09 25.73 11.41
CA GLN A 75 1.46 25.95 11.90
C GLN A 75 1.79 25.12 13.14
N LEU A 76 0.84 24.96 14.08
CA LEU A 76 1.04 24.13 15.26
C LEU A 76 1.23 22.65 14.86
N ARG A 77 0.38 22.11 13.99
CA ARG A 77 0.50 20.74 13.48
C ARG A 77 1.84 20.52 12.78
N ASP A 78 2.23 21.45 11.93
CA ASP A 78 3.48 21.37 11.17
C ASP A 78 4.70 21.47 12.10
N LYS A 79 4.63 22.30 13.16
CA LYS A 79 5.65 22.38 14.22
C LYS A 79 5.73 21.08 15.04
N ILE A 80 4.59 20.49 15.43
CA ILE A 80 4.57 19.21 16.16
C ILE A 80 5.17 18.10 15.28
N SER A 81 4.73 18.00 14.02
CA SER A 81 5.30 17.06 13.05
C SER A 81 6.82 17.23 12.94
N PHE A 82 7.29 18.48 12.91
CA PHE A 82 8.71 18.78 12.83
C PHE A 82 9.47 18.26 14.07
N VAL A 83 9.03 18.64 15.27
CA VAL A 83 9.69 18.26 16.52
C VAL A 83 9.69 16.74 16.70
N VAL A 84 8.55 16.08 16.47
CA VAL A 84 8.45 14.62 16.57
C VAL A 84 9.30 13.93 15.50
N GLY A 85 9.30 14.43 14.27
CA GLY A 85 10.07 13.85 13.17
C GLY A 85 11.58 13.95 13.40
N VAL A 86 12.08 15.12 13.81
CA VAL A 86 13.50 15.31 14.16
C VAL A 86 13.86 14.49 15.39
N GLY A 87 13.03 14.54 16.44
CA GLY A 87 13.23 13.75 17.66
C GLY A 87 13.34 12.26 17.37
N ASN A 88 12.44 11.71 16.57
CA ASN A 88 12.48 10.30 16.14
C ASN A 88 13.77 9.97 15.38
N SER A 89 14.24 10.88 14.52
CA SER A 89 15.48 10.69 13.75
C SER A 89 16.73 10.58 14.64
N CYS A 90 16.69 11.15 15.85
CA CYS A 90 17.75 11.01 16.86
C CYS A 90 17.53 9.82 17.81
N VAL A 91 16.28 9.62 18.26
CA VAL A 91 15.92 8.57 19.24
C VAL A 91 16.08 7.17 18.65
N ILE A 92 15.68 6.96 17.39
CA ILE A 92 15.74 5.63 16.75
C ILE A 92 17.17 5.08 16.69
N PRO A 93 18.19 5.81 16.17
CA PRO A 93 19.57 5.34 16.21
C PRO A 93 20.10 5.10 17.62
N ALA A 94 19.79 5.99 18.57
CA ALA A 94 20.21 5.84 19.96
C ALA A 94 19.63 4.56 20.61
N LEU A 95 18.34 4.29 20.38
CA LEU A 95 17.69 3.05 20.81
C LEU A 95 18.27 1.83 20.10
N ALA A 96 18.55 1.91 18.80
CA ALA A 96 19.10 0.78 18.05
C ALA A 96 20.48 0.35 18.58
N ILE A 97 21.32 1.32 18.97
CA ILE A 97 22.65 1.05 19.53
C ILE A 97 22.55 0.56 20.98
N ARG A 98 21.78 1.25 21.83
CA ARG A 98 21.77 0.98 23.27
C ARG A 98 20.81 -0.14 23.68
N TYR A 99 19.63 -0.21 23.06
CA TYR A 99 18.54 -1.12 23.41
C TYR A 99 17.89 -1.71 22.14
N PRO A 100 18.62 -2.47 21.31
CA PRO A 100 18.10 -2.99 20.05
C PRO A 100 16.85 -3.86 20.21
N HIS A 101 16.70 -4.53 21.36
CA HIS A 101 15.52 -5.33 21.69
C HIS A 101 14.22 -4.51 21.80
N SER A 102 14.32 -3.19 22.04
CA SER A 102 13.16 -2.29 22.15
C SER A 102 12.64 -1.79 20.80
N ILE A 103 13.45 -1.88 19.74
CA ILE A 103 13.13 -1.37 18.39
C ILE A 103 11.84 -1.99 17.81
N PRO A 104 11.59 -3.31 17.90
CA PRO A 104 10.34 -3.91 17.43
C PRO A 104 9.08 -3.31 18.09
N ALA A 105 9.12 -3.09 19.40
CA ALA A 105 8.01 -2.49 20.15
C ALA A 105 7.81 -1.02 19.78
N TYR A 106 8.90 -0.26 19.73
CA TYR A 106 8.89 1.15 19.34
C TYR A 106 8.31 1.35 17.93
N TYR A 107 8.78 0.55 16.96
CA TYR A 107 8.25 0.53 15.60
C TYR A 107 6.75 0.20 15.57
N SER A 108 6.32 -0.82 16.30
CA SER A 108 4.92 -1.28 16.27
C SER A 108 3.94 -0.22 16.81
N ILE A 109 4.30 0.45 17.91
CA ILE A 109 3.51 1.53 18.49
C ILE A 109 3.43 2.72 17.51
N GLN A 110 4.57 3.13 16.96
CA GLN A 110 4.61 4.24 16.02
C GLN A 110 3.86 3.93 14.73
N LEU A 111 4.00 2.73 14.19
CA LEU A 111 3.27 2.28 13.00
C LEU A 111 1.76 2.36 13.24
N MET A 112 1.28 1.85 14.37
CA MET A 112 -0.15 1.90 14.71
C MET A 112 -0.67 3.34 14.74
N VAL A 113 0.01 4.24 15.46
CA VAL A 113 -0.37 5.65 15.56
C VAL A 113 -0.36 6.32 14.19
N LEU A 114 0.73 6.19 13.43
CA LEU A 114 0.89 6.84 12.14
C LEU A 114 -0.09 6.30 11.09
N LEU A 115 -0.38 5.00 11.07
CA LEU A 115 -1.34 4.42 10.12
C LEU A 115 -2.78 4.81 10.43
N ILE A 116 -3.17 4.93 11.71
CA ILE A 116 -4.50 5.42 12.10
C ILE A 116 -4.68 6.87 11.62
N LEU A 117 -3.69 7.73 11.90
CA LEU A 117 -3.70 9.13 11.45
C LEU A 117 -3.73 9.21 9.91
N ARG A 118 -2.92 8.39 9.23
CA ARG A 118 -2.88 8.35 7.77
C ARG A 118 -4.20 7.88 7.18
N TYR A 119 -4.84 6.87 7.76
CA TYR A 119 -6.17 6.42 7.34
C TYR A 119 -7.21 7.53 7.47
N ALA A 120 -7.24 8.25 8.60
CA ALA A 120 -8.17 9.37 8.79
C ALA A 120 -7.96 10.47 7.74
N ILE A 121 -6.70 10.86 7.48
CA ILE A 121 -6.34 11.87 6.46
C ILE A 121 -6.68 11.38 5.05
N TYR A 122 -6.40 10.12 4.72
CA TYR A 122 -6.62 9.59 3.38
C TYR A 122 -8.10 9.34 3.11
N ARG A 123 -8.86 9.02 4.16
CA ARG A 123 -10.31 8.91 4.05
C ARG A 123 -10.94 10.26 3.76
N SER A 124 -10.53 11.33 4.45
CA SER A 124 -11.03 12.68 4.19
C SER A 124 -10.69 13.15 2.78
N ARG A 125 -9.47 12.86 2.29
CA ARG A 125 -9.00 13.20 0.93
C ARG A 125 -9.46 12.25 -0.18
N ARG A 126 -10.25 11.20 0.14
CA ARG A 126 -10.65 10.12 -0.80
C ARG A 126 -9.48 9.30 -1.41
N TRP A 127 -8.33 9.29 -0.75
CA TRP A 127 -7.10 8.57 -1.12
C TRP A 127 -6.89 7.24 -0.38
N HIS A 128 -7.87 6.77 0.39
CA HIS A 128 -7.72 5.56 1.22
C HIS A 128 -7.49 4.25 0.45
N TYR A 129 -7.53 4.23 -0.89
CA TYR A 129 -7.10 3.06 -1.65
C TYR A 129 -5.58 2.91 -1.75
N PHE A 130 -4.81 3.99 -1.52
CA PHE A 130 -3.35 3.90 -1.39
C PHE A 130 -2.90 3.05 -0.19
N ILE A 131 -3.75 2.84 0.81
CA ILE A 131 -3.42 2.01 1.99
C ILE A 131 -3.32 0.52 1.64
N PHE A 132 -3.81 0.11 0.47
CA PHE A 132 -3.66 -1.26 -0.02
C PHE A 132 -2.36 -1.49 -0.79
N ASP A 133 -1.50 -0.47 -0.92
CA ASP A 133 -0.22 -0.61 -1.60
C ASP A 133 0.72 -1.54 -0.83
N MET A 134 1.68 -2.11 -1.56
CA MET A 134 2.59 -3.16 -1.09
C MET A 134 3.34 -2.79 0.20
N CYS A 135 3.75 -1.54 0.38
CA CYS A 135 4.47 -1.14 1.59
C CYS A 135 3.63 -1.34 2.87
N TYR A 136 2.32 -1.05 2.84
CA TYR A 136 1.43 -1.31 3.97
C TYR A 136 1.29 -2.80 4.24
N PHE A 137 1.14 -3.60 3.18
CA PHE A 137 1.09 -5.06 3.28
C PHE A 137 2.36 -5.63 3.94
N VAL A 138 3.54 -5.17 3.52
CA VAL A 138 4.82 -5.63 4.07
C VAL A 138 5.00 -5.19 5.53
N ASN A 139 4.51 -3.99 5.91
CA ASN A 139 4.48 -3.57 7.31
C ASN A 139 3.56 -4.47 8.15
N VAL A 140 2.38 -4.83 7.64
CA VAL A 140 1.50 -5.81 8.30
C VAL A 140 2.20 -7.17 8.43
N MET A 141 2.83 -7.66 7.36
CA MET A 141 3.59 -8.91 7.38
C MET A 141 4.72 -8.88 8.43
N THR A 142 5.40 -7.75 8.56
CA THR A 142 6.41 -7.52 9.61
C THR A 142 5.79 -7.60 11.01
N ILE A 143 4.65 -6.96 11.25
CA ILE A 143 3.91 -7.05 12.53
C ILE A 143 3.47 -8.49 12.83
N LEU A 144 2.98 -9.23 11.83
CA LEU A 144 2.60 -10.64 11.96
C LEU A 144 3.80 -11.48 12.42
N PHE A 145 4.98 -11.24 11.84
CA PHE A 145 6.21 -11.91 12.27
C PHE A 145 6.56 -11.56 13.72
N LEU A 146 6.56 -10.28 14.07
CA LEU A 146 7.01 -9.83 15.39
C LEU A 146 6.12 -10.36 16.54
N TRP A 147 4.82 -10.42 16.33
CA TRP A 147 3.85 -10.60 17.44
C TRP A 147 3.01 -11.87 17.35
N ILE A 148 2.82 -12.45 16.16
CA ILE A 148 1.90 -13.59 15.97
C ILE A 148 2.65 -14.87 15.66
N LYS A 149 3.59 -14.83 14.70
CA LYS A 149 4.29 -16.02 14.21
C LYS A 149 5.81 -15.80 14.11
N PRO A 150 6.49 -15.55 15.25
CA PRO A 150 7.94 -15.30 15.28
C PRO A 150 8.80 -16.55 15.06
N ASP A 151 8.18 -17.73 15.09
CA ASP A 151 8.77 -19.05 14.83
C ASP A 151 8.75 -19.42 13.33
N SER A 152 8.04 -18.68 12.48
CA SER A 152 7.98 -19.00 11.05
C SER A 152 9.20 -18.52 10.29
N SER A 153 10.08 -19.45 9.94
CA SER A 153 11.23 -19.24 9.05
C SER A 153 10.82 -18.69 7.68
N LEU A 154 9.68 -19.13 7.13
CA LEU A 154 9.12 -18.57 5.88
C LEU A 154 8.79 -17.09 6.02
N LEU A 155 8.06 -16.73 7.08
CA LEU A 155 7.61 -15.37 7.31
C LEU A 155 8.78 -14.43 7.62
N LEU A 156 9.81 -14.93 8.32
CA LEU A 156 11.08 -14.23 8.53
C LEU A 156 11.75 -13.90 7.20
N ILE A 157 12.02 -14.90 6.35
CA ILE A 157 12.74 -14.70 5.09
C ILE A 157 11.94 -13.76 4.17
N ALA A 158 10.63 -13.99 4.04
CA ALA A 158 9.75 -13.12 3.27
C ALA A 158 9.77 -11.67 3.80
N SER A 159 9.64 -11.47 5.11
CA SER A 159 9.67 -10.13 5.70
C SER A 159 11.02 -9.45 5.53
N PHE A 160 12.13 -10.15 5.75
CA PHE A 160 13.46 -9.60 5.53
C PHE A 160 13.66 -9.16 4.08
N CYS A 161 13.32 -10.02 3.11
CA CYS A 161 13.51 -9.74 1.69
C CYS A 161 12.58 -8.61 1.21
N MET A 162 11.31 -8.63 1.59
CA MET A 162 10.34 -7.62 1.15
C MET A 162 10.61 -6.24 1.75
N THR A 163 11.07 -6.18 3.01
CA THR A 163 11.41 -4.91 3.67
C THR A 163 12.70 -4.31 3.10
N ASN A 164 13.79 -5.08 3.08
CA ASN A 164 15.10 -4.61 2.58
C ASN A 164 15.19 -4.53 1.06
N GLY A 165 14.31 -5.20 0.34
CA GLY A 165 14.21 -5.12 -1.11
C GLY A 165 13.21 -4.05 -1.55
N PRO A 166 12.06 -4.45 -2.10
CA PRO A 166 11.18 -3.54 -2.83
C PRO A 166 10.64 -2.37 -1.98
N VAL A 167 10.51 -2.53 -0.66
CA VAL A 167 10.10 -1.44 0.25
C VAL A 167 11.23 -0.44 0.51
N ALA A 168 12.43 -0.86 0.88
CA ALA A 168 13.53 0.10 1.06
C ALA A 168 13.88 0.83 -0.24
N TRP A 169 13.96 0.10 -1.36
CA TRP A 169 14.25 0.66 -2.69
C TRP A 169 13.16 1.62 -3.21
N ALA A 170 11.95 1.55 -2.65
CA ALA A 170 10.88 2.46 -2.99
C ALA A 170 11.20 3.91 -2.56
N ILE A 171 12.13 4.12 -1.62
CA ILE A 171 12.62 5.45 -1.25
C ILE A 171 13.26 6.15 -2.45
N ILE A 172 14.07 5.43 -3.22
CA ILE A 172 14.70 5.94 -4.45
C ILE A 172 13.64 6.07 -5.55
N THR A 173 12.92 4.98 -5.81
CA THR A 173 12.02 4.85 -6.97
C THR A 173 10.87 5.85 -6.93
N TRP A 174 10.25 6.02 -5.76
CA TRP A 174 9.13 6.96 -5.55
C TRP A 174 9.59 8.32 -5.01
N ARG A 175 10.91 8.53 -4.91
CA ARG A 175 11.52 9.75 -4.37
C ARG A 175 10.88 10.15 -3.04
N ASN A 176 10.78 9.19 -2.11
CA ASN A 176 10.24 9.47 -0.79
C ASN A 176 11.15 10.51 -0.10
N SER A 177 10.58 11.66 0.22
CA SER A 177 11.28 12.81 0.79
C SER A 177 11.05 12.89 2.29
N LEU A 178 12.13 12.99 3.07
CA LEU A 178 12.04 13.26 4.50
C LEU A 178 11.80 14.76 4.72
N VAL A 179 10.54 15.13 4.95
CA VAL A 179 10.11 16.52 5.12
C VAL A 179 9.42 16.66 6.46
N PHE A 180 10.15 17.13 7.46
CA PHE A 180 9.74 17.04 8.88
C PHE A 180 8.43 17.77 9.19
N HIS A 181 8.10 18.84 8.49
CA HIS A 181 6.84 19.58 8.68
C HIS A 181 5.62 18.90 8.04
N SER A 182 5.81 17.83 7.26
CA SER A 182 4.73 17.10 6.57
C SER A 182 4.57 15.70 7.12
N LEU A 183 3.53 15.51 7.94
CA LEU A 183 3.21 14.21 8.55
C LEU A 183 3.03 13.09 7.51
N ASP A 184 2.45 13.39 6.34
CA ASP A 184 2.27 12.43 5.25
C ASP A 184 3.61 11.97 4.65
N LYS A 185 4.55 12.90 4.45
CA LYS A 185 5.89 12.61 3.93
C LYS A 185 6.74 11.86 4.96
N VAL A 186 6.71 12.29 6.22
CA VAL A 186 7.37 11.58 7.33
C VAL A 186 6.82 10.16 7.46
N THR A 187 5.50 9.98 7.45
CA THR A 187 4.88 8.64 7.52
C THR A 187 5.26 7.78 6.31
N SER A 188 5.39 8.39 5.13
CA SER A 188 5.88 7.69 3.93
C SER A 188 7.30 7.19 4.11
N VAL A 189 8.24 8.03 4.56
CA VAL A 189 9.61 7.55 4.83
C VAL A 189 9.62 6.50 5.93
N PHE A 190 8.84 6.70 7.00
CA PHE A 190 8.74 5.79 8.14
C PHE A 190 8.42 4.35 7.71
N ILE A 191 7.34 4.15 6.95
CA ILE A 191 6.90 2.80 6.53
C ILE A 191 7.88 2.14 5.54
N HIS A 192 8.85 2.87 4.99
CA HIS A 192 9.84 2.32 4.06
C HIS A 192 11.22 2.10 4.70
N ILE A 193 11.60 2.86 5.74
CA ILE A 193 12.93 2.75 6.37
C ILE A 193 12.94 2.01 7.71
N LEU A 194 11.89 2.13 8.53
CA LEU A 194 11.85 1.45 9.83
C LEU A 194 11.70 -0.07 9.76
N PRO A 195 10.84 -0.67 8.91
CA PRO A 195 10.76 -2.12 8.87
C PRO A 195 12.11 -2.79 8.48
N PRO A 196 12.87 -2.28 7.49
CA PRO A 196 14.26 -2.69 7.26
C PRO A 196 15.14 -2.59 8.50
N LEU A 197 15.08 -1.45 9.21
CA LEU A 197 15.86 -1.23 10.43
C LEU A 197 15.49 -2.23 11.54
N VAL A 198 14.21 -2.57 11.70
CA VAL A 198 13.78 -3.60 12.65
C VAL A 198 14.41 -4.94 12.31
N MET A 199 14.37 -5.34 11.03
CA MET A 199 14.99 -6.59 10.56
C MET A 199 16.51 -6.59 10.74
N TYR A 200 17.16 -5.46 10.47
CA TYR A 200 18.58 -5.26 10.75
C TYR A 200 18.92 -5.41 12.24
N CYS A 201 18.15 -4.77 13.12
CA CYS A 201 18.34 -4.86 14.56
C CYS A 201 18.21 -6.28 15.07
N LEU A 202 17.20 -7.03 14.60
CA LEU A 202 16.99 -8.42 15.00
C LEU A 202 18.07 -9.36 14.45
N ARG A 203 18.54 -9.14 13.22
CA ARG A 203 19.56 -9.98 12.59
C ARG A 203 20.95 -9.79 13.21
N TRP A 204 21.36 -8.54 13.43
CA TRP A 204 22.77 -8.21 13.68
C TRP A 204 23.08 -7.78 15.10
N MET A 205 22.20 -7.03 15.75
CA MET A 205 22.56 -6.40 17.03
C MET A 205 22.80 -7.41 18.15
N PRO A 206 22.02 -8.51 18.29
CA PRO A 206 22.33 -9.54 19.28
C PRO A 206 23.71 -10.19 19.13
N GLU A 207 24.28 -10.20 17.92
CA GLU A 207 25.62 -10.76 17.66
C GLU A 207 26.75 -9.76 17.92
N LEU A 208 26.44 -8.47 17.99
CA LEU A 208 27.42 -7.37 18.08
C LEU A 208 27.46 -6.69 19.44
N VAL A 209 26.40 -6.81 20.25
CA VAL A 209 26.37 -6.26 21.61
C VAL A 209 27.25 -7.11 22.52
N LYS A 210 28.54 -6.78 22.53
CA LYS A 210 29.45 -7.09 23.64
C LYS A 210 29.42 -5.91 24.59
N ASP A 211 28.90 -6.10 25.79
CA ASP A 211 29.07 -5.09 26.82
C ASP A 211 30.55 -5.09 27.24
N VAL A 212 31.16 -3.91 27.29
CA VAL A 212 32.59 -3.71 27.58
C VAL A 212 32.93 -4.18 29.00
N TYR A 213 31.94 -4.26 29.89
CA TYR A 213 32.11 -4.61 31.29
C TYR A 213 31.62 -6.03 31.64
N CYS A 214 30.71 -6.61 30.85
CA CYS A 214 30.23 -7.99 31.00
C CYS A 214 29.99 -8.61 29.62
N ASP A 215 30.48 -9.82 29.34
CA ASP A 215 30.14 -10.51 28.09
C ASP A 215 28.67 -11.00 28.12
N ASN A 216 27.75 -10.09 27.79
CA ASN A 216 26.31 -10.33 27.76
C ASN A 216 25.82 -10.86 26.41
N GLN A 217 26.72 -11.15 25.46
CA GLN A 217 26.34 -11.56 24.10
C GLN A 217 25.49 -12.84 24.10
N LEU A 218 25.82 -13.80 24.96
CA LEU A 218 25.05 -15.03 25.16
C LEU A 218 23.62 -14.72 25.64
N ILE A 219 23.46 -13.80 26.59
CA ILE A 219 22.16 -13.42 27.16
C ILE A 219 21.30 -12.71 26.10
N VAL A 220 21.87 -11.79 25.33
CA VAL A 220 21.14 -11.03 24.30
C VAL A 220 20.74 -11.94 23.13
N THR A 221 21.63 -12.83 22.70
CA THR A 221 21.35 -13.83 21.65
C THR A 221 20.29 -14.82 22.11
N GLN A 222 20.39 -15.30 23.36
CA GLN A 222 19.38 -16.18 23.95
C GLN A 222 18.01 -15.51 24.06
N TYR A 223 17.96 -14.23 24.45
CA TYR A 223 16.71 -13.46 24.46
C TYR A 223 16.09 -13.37 23.05
N ARG A 224 16.90 -13.02 22.03
CA ARG A 224 16.44 -13.00 20.64
C ARG A 224 15.90 -14.36 20.23
N ASP A 225 16.65 -15.44 20.43
CA ASP A 225 16.28 -16.78 19.97
C ASP A 225 15.06 -17.34 20.70
N THR A 226 14.86 -16.94 21.96
CA THR A 226 13.65 -17.31 22.70
C THR A 226 12.43 -16.55 22.17
N ARG A 227 12.58 -15.25 21.87
CA ARG A 227 11.48 -14.39 21.43
C ARG A 227 11.15 -14.51 19.94
N TYR A 228 12.17 -14.79 19.13
CA TYR A 228 12.16 -14.91 17.67
C TYR A 228 12.91 -16.17 17.20
N PRO A 229 12.36 -17.37 17.45
CA PRO A 229 13.06 -18.64 17.20
C PRO A 229 13.51 -18.85 15.75
N ALA A 230 12.80 -18.27 14.79
CA ALA A 230 13.15 -18.38 13.36
C ALA A 230 14.57 -17.91 13.05
N PHE A 231 15.13 -16.94 13.80
CA PHE A 231 16.51 -16.49 13.58
C PHE A 231 17.56 -17.52 14.00
N LYS A 232 17.23 -18.44 14.91
CA LYS A 232 18.09 -19.56 15.28
C LYS A 232 18.15 -20.60 14.17
N GLU A 233 17.02 -20.83 13.50
CA GLU A 233 16.91 -21.79 12.39
C GLU A 233 17.52 -21.23 11.09
N VAL A 234 17.36 -19.94 10.84
CA VAL A 234 17.80 -19.27 9.60
C VAL A 234 19.09 -18.48 9.87
N SER A 235 20.22 -19.18 9.99
CA SER A 235 21.53 -18.52 10.15
C SER A 235 22.02 -17.86 8.85
N SER A 236 21.63 -18.42 7.71
CA SER A 236 21.93 -17.93 6.36
C SER A 236 20.74 -18.18 5.43
N ILE A 237 20.69 -17.47 4.31
CA ILE A 237 19.65 -17.62 3.28
C ILE A 237 20.29 -17.91 1.93
N ASP A 238 19.67 -18.78 1.14
CA ASP A 238 20.03 -19.03 -0.25
C ASP A 238 19.30 -18.06 -1.20
N ILE A 239 19.91 -17.78 -2.35
CA ILE A 239 19.31 -16.98 -3.43
C ILE A 239 17.97 -17.58 -3.86
N LYS A 240 17.84 -18.91 -3.91
CA LYS A 240 16.55 -19.55 -4.23
C LYS A 240 15.47 -19.20 -3.21
N GLN A 241 15.81 -19.20 -1.92
CA GLN A 241 14.88 -18.83 -0.86
C GLN A 241 14.48 -17.35 -0.98
N VAL A 242 15.44 -16.45 -1.21
CA VAL A 242 15.18 -15.03 -1.47
C VAL A 242 14.17 -14.88 -2.60
N MET A 243 14.41 -15.51 -3.74
CA MET A 243 13.56 -15.40 -4.92
C MET A 243 12.18 -16.00 -4.72
N ILE A 244 12.08 -17.19 -4.14
CA ILE A 244 10.81 -17.88 -3.93
C ILE A 244 9.95 -17.12 -2.92
N TYR A 245 10.50 -16.77 -1.76
CA TYR A 245 9.71 -16.17 -0.68
C TYR A 245 9.34 -14.72 -0.95
N SER A 246 10.23 -13.91 -1.56
CA SER A 246 9.86 -12.54 -1.94
C SER A 246 8.82 -12.53 -3.07
N THR A 247 8.94 -13.43 -4.06
CA THR A 247 7.98 -13.52 -5.16
C THR A 247 6.65 -14.09 -4.68
N ALA A 248 6.63 -15.06 -3.76
CA ALA A 248 5.41 -15.57 -3.17
C ALA A 248 4.67 -14.50 -2.34
N ALA A 249 5.39 -13.74 -1.51
CA ALA A 249 4.81 -12.63 -0.76
C ALA A 249 4.26 -11.53 -1.67
N TYR A 250 5.01 -11.18 -2.72
CA TYR A 250 4.55 -10.25 -3.76
C TYR A 250 3.29 -10.78 -4.48
N ALA A 251 3.29 -12.04 -4.92
CA ALA A 251 2.17 -12.64 -5.64
C ALA A 251 0.91 -12.72 -4.76
N LEU A 252 1.05 -13.01 -3.47
CA LEU A 252 -0.04 -12.96 -2.51
C LEU A 252 -0.63 -11.55 -2.43
N TRP A 253 0.22 -10.54 -2.22
CA TRP A 253 -0.24 -9.14 -2.20
C TRP A 253 -0.89 -8.73 -3.53
N GLN A 254 -0.25 -9.03 -4.66
CA GLN A 254 -0.72 -8.67 -6.00
C GLN A 254 -2.09 -9.29 -6.28
N THR A 255 -2.29 -10.55 -5.87
CA THR A 255 -3.59 -11.24 -5.99
C THR A 255 -4.66 -10.57 -5.14
N LEU A 256 -4.37 -10.29 -3.87
CA LEU A 256 -5.30 -9.60 -2.97
C LEU A 256 -5.66 -8.20 -3.49
N TYR A 257 -4.66 -7.46 -3.98
CA TYR A 257 -4.84 -6.13 -4.56
C TYR A 257 -5.71 -6.19 -5.82
N TYR A 258 -5.42 -7.12 -6.73
CA TYR A 258 -6.16 -7.29 -7.97
C TYR A 258 -7.63 -7.64 -7.69
N LEU A 259 -7.89 -8.62 -6.83
CA LEU A 259 -9.26 -9.02 -6.48
C LEU A 259 -10.05 -7.90 -5.79
N PHE A 260 -9.44 -7.21 -4.83
CA PHE A 260 -10.16 -6.22 -4.03
C PHE A 260 -10.33 -4.87 -4.75
N ILE A 261 -9.27 -4.38 -5.40
CA ILE A 261 -9.26 -3.05 -6.03
C ILE A 261 -9.66 -3.14 -7.49
N MET A 262 -9.01 -3.99 -8.27
CA MET A 262 -9.16 -4.01 -9.72
C MET A 262 -10.44 -4.72 -10.18
N VAL A 263 -10.87 -5.77 -9.47
CA VAL A 263 -12.15 -6.45 -9.76
C VAL A 263 -13.28 -5.83 -8.95
N GLY A 264 -13.17 -5.79 -7.61
CA GLY A 264 -14.27 -5.37 -6.75
C GLY A 264 -14.59 -3.86 -6.75
N ARG A 265 -13.66 -3.00 -7.18
CA ARG A 265 -13.80 -1.53 -7.10
C ARG A 265 -13.46 -0.82 -8.40
N ARG A 266 -13.44 -1.54 -9.53
CA ARG A 266 -13.06 -1.06 -10.86
C ARG A 266 -13.69 0.27 -11.23
N ASP A 267 -15.02 0.35 -11.16
CA ASP A 267 -15.79 1.54 -11.55
C ASP A 267 -15.39 2.80 -10.78
N LYS A 268 -14.92 2.65 -9.53
CA LYS A 268 -14.52 3.80 -8.68
C LYS A 268 -13.10 4.29 -8.98
N VAL A 269 -12.24 3.41 -9.49
CA VAL A 269 -10.86 3.71 -9.85
C VAL A 269 -10.81 4.27 -11.27
N GLU A 270 -11.51 3.64 -12.22
CA GLU A 270 -11.59 4.10 -13.62
C GLU A 270 -12.33 5.43 -13.76
N SER A 271 -13.35 5.70 -12.93
CA SER A 271 -14.03 6.98 -12.90
C SER A 271 -13.20 8.14 -12.31
N GLY A 272 -11.94 7.88 -11.89
CA GLY A 272 -11.07 8.88 -11.27
C GLY A 272 -11.50 9.37 -9.88
N ILE A 273 -12.58 8.82 -9.30
CA ILE A 273 -13.11 9.22 -7.99
C ILE A 273 -12.17 8.80 -6.86
N ARG A 274 -11.40 7.73 -7.08
CA ARG A 274 -10.46 7.15 -6.13
C ARG A 274 -9.09 7.02 -6.79
N LEU A 275 -8.09 7.65 -6.18
CA LEU A 275 -6.70 7.52 -6.60
C LEU A 275 -6.08 6.25 -5.98
N THR A 276 -5.34 5.54 -6.81
CA THR A 276 -4.47 4.40 -6.47
C THR A 276 -3.08 4.70 -6.98
N SER A 277 -2.04 3.99 -6.52
CA SER A 277 -0.69 4.15 -7.08
C SER A 277 -0.65 3.92 -8.59
N TYR A 278 -1.47 2.98 -9.11
CA TYR A 278 -1.67 2.76 -10.54
C TYR A 278 -2.23 4.01 -11.25
N SER A 279 -3.36 4.54 -10.77
CA SER A 279 -4.02 5.70 -11.39
C SER A 279 -3.16 6.97 -11.24
N TRP A 280 -2.50 7.15 -10.09
CA TRP A 280 -1.66 8.30 -9.82
C TRP A 280 -0.41 8.32 -10.69
N LEU A 281 0.29 7.19 -10.84
CA LEU A 281 1.52 7.16 -11.63
C LEU A 281 1.23 7.23 -13.13
N LEU A 282 0.21 6.52 -13.60
CA LEU A 282 0.04 6.31 -15.03
C LEU A 282 -0.98 7.23 -15.70
N ASN A 283 -1.82 7.92 -14.92
CA ASN A 283 -2.77 8.92 -15.43
C ASN A 283 -2.37 10.36 -15.08
N ASP A 284 -1.18 10.61 -14.52
CA ASP A 284 -0.69 11.98 -14.30
C ASP A 284 -0.52 12.70 -15.66
N PRO A 285 -1.36 13.72 -15.98
CA PRO A 285 -1.29 14.45 -17.24
C PRO A 285 -0.24 15.58 -17.19
N HIS A 286 0.25 15.94 -16.00
CA HIS A 286 1.04 17.16 -15.77
C HIS A 286 2.54 16.88 -15.54
N GLY A 287 2.94 15.62 -15.37
CA GLY A 287 4.34 15.20 -15.23
C GLY A 287 5.01 14.87 -16.57
N LYS A 288 6.34 15.11 -16.67
CA LYS A 288 7.15 14.50 -17.74
C LYS A 288 7.04 12.98 -17.60
N LYS A 289 6.63 12.28 -18.66
CA LYS A 289 6.50 10.82 -18.66
C LYS A 289 7.82 10.16 -18.25
N GLY A 290 7.86 9.63 -17.02
CA GLY A 290 9.02 8.92 -16.47
C GLY A 290 9.25 7.57 -17.14
N PHE A 291 10.38 6.92 -16.86
CA PHE A 291 10.74 5.62 -17.44
C PHE A 291 9.62 4.57 -17.25
N ILE A 292 9.09 4.45 -16.01
CA ILE A 292 8.04 3.47 -15.68
C ILE A 292 6.77 3.73 -16.50
N GLN A 293 6.37 5.00 -16.66
CA GLN A 293 5.18 5.35 -17.43
C GLN A 293 5.41 5.01 -18.92
N ARG A 294 6.56 5.35 -19.51
CA ARG A 294 6.87 5.00 -20.91
C ARG A 294 6.84 3.50 -21.14
N SER A 295 7.48 2.72 -20.27
CA SER A 295 7.52 1.27 -20.36
C SER A 295 6.12 0.64 -20.20
N ALA A 296 5.27 1.19 -19.34
CA ALA A 296 3.90 0.70 -19.16
C ALA A 296 3.02 0.88 -20.41
N PHE A 297 3.34 1.83 -21.28
CA PHE A 297 2.60 2.08 -22.54
C PHE A 297 3.26 1.44 -23.78
N LEU A 298 4.32 0.63 -23.61
CA LEU A 298 5.11 0.10 -24.73
C LEU A 298 4.26 -0.70 -25.74
N PHE A 299 3.28 -1.47 -25.26
CA PHE A 299 2.36 -2.27 -26.09
C PHE A 299 0.99 -1.61 -26.30
N GLY A 300 0.85 -0.32 -25.99
CA GLY A 300 -0.38 0.45 -26.11
C GLY A 300 -1.24 0.46 -24.84
N GLU A 301 -2.27 1.32 -24.84
CA GLU A 301 -3.11 1.60 -23.67
C GLU A 301 -3.91 0.38 -23.17
N LYS A 302 -4.26 -0.54 -24.09
CA LYS A 302 -5.00 -1.76 -23.78
C LYS A 302 -4.26 -2.69 -22.78
N TYR A 303 -2.93 -2.75 -22.86
CA TYR A 303 -2.10 -3.66 -22.04
C TYR A 303 -1.43 -2.95 -20.86
N LYS A 304 -1.81 -1.71 -20.59
CA LYS A 304 -1.20 -0.84 -19.58
C LYS A 304 -1.20 -1.45 -18.18
N LEU A 305 -2.30 -2.11 -17.81
CA LEU A 305 -2.45 -2.72 -16.50
C LEU A 305 -1.54 -3.93 -16.33
N GLU A 306 -1.53 -4.81 -17.33
CA GLU A 306 -0.70 -6.01 -17.38
C GLU A 306 0.78 -5.65 -17.38
N MET A 307 1.17 -4.61 -18.14
CA MET A 307 2.53 -4.08 -18.15
C MET A 307 2.92 -3.46 -16.82
N PHE A 308 2.02 -2.75 -16.15
CA PHE A 308 2.30 -2.24 -14.82
C PHE A 308 2.55 -3.37 -13.81
N MET A 309 1.71 -4.43 -13.84
CA MET A 309 1.91 -5.61 -12.99
C MET A 309 3.23 -6.33 -13.30
N LEU A 310 3.58 -6.48 -14.59
CA LEU A 310 4.85 -7.07 -15.00
C LEU A 310 6.05 -6.23 -14.51
N LEU A 311 6.00 -4.91 -14.67
CA LEU A 311 7.04 -4.01 -14.20
C LEU A 311 7.18 -4.05 -12.68
N GLN A 312 6.08 -4.18 -11.94
CA GLN A 312 6.11 -4.37 -10.48
C GLN A 312 6.73 -5.71 -10.09
N LEU A 313 6.45 -6.79 -10.82
CA LEU A 313 7.08 -8.09 -10.60
C LEU A 313 8.60 -8.02 -10.87
N ILE A 314 9.00 -7.42 -11.99
CA ILE A 314 10.42 -7.22 -12.33
C ILE A 314 11.11 -6.37 -11.26
N TYR A 315 10.46 -5.29 -10.81
CA TYR A 315 10.94 -4.46 -9.72
C TYR A 315 11.14 -5.27 -8.43
N ASN A 316 10.17 -6.11 -8.06
CA ASN A 316 10.25 -6.98 -6.89
C ASN A 316 11.44 -7.94 -6.98
N VAL A 317 11.62 -8.60 -8.13
CA VAL A 317 12.72 -9.54 -8.37
C VAL A 317 14.07 -8.83 -8.26
N ILE A 318 14.27 -7.74 -9.00
CA ILE A 318 15.55 -7.00 -9.03
C ILE A 318 15.92 -6.45 -7.66
N THR A 319 14.96 -5.84 -6.95
CA THR A 319 15.22 -5.24 -5.64
C THR A 319 15.36 -6.27 -4.52
N SER A 320 14.85 -7.48 -4.69
CA SER A 320 15.05 -8.57 -3.73
C SER A 320 16.43 -9.22 -3.85
N LEU A 321 17.06 -9.24 -5.03
CA LEU A 321 18.36 -9.90 -5.24
C LEU A 321 19.47 -9.44 -4.26
N PRO A 322 19.68 -8.12 -4.01
CA PRO A 322 20.69 -7.66 -3.06
C PRO A 322 20.48 -8.18 -1.64
N THR A 323 19.23 -8.51 -1.25
CA THR A 323 18.90 -8.89 0.13
C THR A 323 19.60 -10.17 0.58
N PHE A 324 19.98 -11.05 -0.36
CA PHE A 324 20.87 -12.19 -0.10
C PHE A 324 22.16 -11.72 0.59
N TYR A 325 22.85 -10.76 -0.01
CA TYR A 325 24.10 -10.23 0.53
C TYR A 325 23.87 -9.40 1.81
N LEU A 326 22.75 -8.66 1.90
CA LEU A 326 22.39 -7.90 3.10
C LEU A 326 22.13 -8.80 4.32
N TYR A 327 21.70 -10.05 4.12
CA TYR A 327 21.48 -11.00 5.20
C TYR A 327 22.78 -11.63 5.72
N GLN A 328 23.82 -11.66 4.89
CA GLN A 328 25.09 -12.33 5.20
C GLN A 328 26.19 -11.38 5.64
N HIS A 329 26.12 -10.10 5.24
CA HIS A 329 27.18 -9.14 5.51
C HIS A 329 26.66 -7.94 6.28
N PHE A 330 27.07 -7.85 7.55
CA PHE A 330 26.74 -6.74 8.44
C PHE A 330 27.01 -5.37 7.81
N TRP A 331 28.26 -5.10 7.43
CA TRP A 331 28.67 -3.79 6.91
C TRP A 331 27.95 -3.41 5.61
N LEU A 332 27.62 -4.37 4.76
CA LEU A 332 26.87 -4.11 3.54
C LEU A 332 25.43 -3.69 3.87
N HIS A 333 24.79 -4.37 4.82
CA HIS A 333 23.46 -4.00 5.31
C HIS A 333 23.48 -2.63 5.99
N THR A 334 24.50 -2.33 6.80
CA THR A 334 24.68 -1.02 7.43
C THR A 334 24.80 0.08 6.39
N ALA A 335 25.70 -0.09 5.40
CA ALA A 335 25.89 0.87 4.33
C ALA A 335 24.61 1.07 3.52
N PHE A 336 23.89 -0.02 3.21
CA PHE A 336 22.60 0.03 2.52
C PHE A 336 21.57 0.92 3.24
N LEU A 337 21.36 0.73 4.55
CA LEU A 337 20.40 1.53 5.31
C LEU A 337 20.82 3.00 5.42
N ILE A 338 22.12 3.28 5.62
CA ILE A 338 22.65 4.64 5.62
C ILE A 338 22.39 5.31 4.27
N CYS A 339 22.68 4.63 3.16
CA CYS A 339 22.42 5.14 1.82
C CYS A 339 20.93 5.43 1.60
N MET A 340 20.04 4.49 1.96
CA MET A 340 18.60 4.68 1.79
C MET A 340 18.08 5.87 2.62
N TYR A 341 18.55 6.01 3.86
CA TYR A 341 18.20 7.16 4.69
C TYR A 341 18.75 8.47 4.10
N ALA A 342 20.01 8.50 3.66
CA ALA A 342 20.63 9.67 3.03
C ALA A 342 19.90 10.10 1.76
N VAL A 343 19.44 9.16 0.92
CA VAL A 343 18.62 9.47 -0.25
C VAL A 343 17.29 10.12 0.17
N SER A 344 16.65 9.63 1.24
CA SER A 344 15.40 10.24 1.72
C SER A 344 15.61 11.68 2.21
N VAL A 345 16.75 11.96 2.85
CA VAL A 345 17.16 13.30 3.29
C VAL A 345 17.45 14.19 2.09
N TRP A 346 18.19 13.70 1.09
CA TRP A 346 18.48 14.42 -0.15
C TRP A 346 17.21 14.79 -0.91
N ASN A 347 16.27 13.84 -1.04
CA ASN A 347 14.94 14.08 -1.61
C ASN A 347 14.14 15.10 -0.80
N GLY A 348 14.33 15.13 0.52
CA GLY A 348 13.79 16.16 1.42
C GLY A 348 14.39 17.54 1.14
N ALA A 349 15.71 17.63 1.05
CA ALA A 349 16.44 18.86 0.77
C ALA A 349 16.01 19.48 -0.58
N ASN A 350 15.91 18.67 -1.64
CA ASN A 350 15.40 19.14 -2.94
C ASN A 350 13.97 19.66 -2.84
N TYR A 351 13.09 18.99 -2.06
CA TYR A 351 11.75 19.48 -1.83
C TYR A 351 11.76 20.85 -1.13
N TYR A 352 12.58 21.02 -0.08
CA TYR A 352 12.70 22.31 0.60
C TYR A 352 13.24 23.39 -0.34
N ILE A 353 14.32 23.13 -1.05
CA ILE A 353 14.98 24.12 -1.91
C ILE A 353 14.10 24.47 -3.10
N GLU A 354 13.66 23.49 -3.89
CA GLU A 354 12.94 23.76 -5.14
C GLU A 354 11.54 24.34 -4.89
N VAL A 355 10.80 23.80 -3.92
CA VAL A 355 9.41 24.23 -3.70
C VAL A 355 9.37 25.56 -2.94
N PHE A 356 10.16 25.73 -1.87
CA PHE A 356 10.15 27.01 -1.15
C PHE A 356 10.85 28.11 -1.92
N SER A 357 11.95 27.85 -2.63
CA SER A 357 12.59 28.86 -3.48
C SER A 357 11.64 29.34 -4.57
N ARG A 358 10.98 28.43 -5.31
CA ARG A 358 9.99 28.82 -6.33
C ARG A 358 8.83 29.60 -5.74
N ARG A 359 8.30 29.17 -4.59
CA ARG A 359 7.19 29.87 -3.93
C ARG A 359 7.61 31.25 -3.46
N TYR A 360 8.81 31.39 -2.91
CA TYR A 360 9.37 32.67 -2.47
C TYR A 360 9.60 33.61 -3.65
N ILE A 361 10.20 33.13 -4.75
CA ILE A 361 10.39 33.91 -5.99
C ILE A 361 9.03 34.36 -6.53
N ASN A 362 8.04 33.47 -6.61
CA ASN A 362 6.71 33.80 -7.08
C ASN A 362 6.00 34.83 -6.19
N GLU A 363 6.23 34.84 -4.87
CA GLU A 363 5.69 35.87 -3.98
C GLU A 363 6.44 37.20 -4.13
N LEU A 364 7.76 37.18 -4.33
CA LEU A 364 8.55 38.39 -4.63
C LEU A 364 8.13 39.02 -5.96
N ASP A 365 7.87 38.21 -6.98
CA ASP A 365 7.42 38.69 -8.30
C ASP A 365 5.99 39.25 -8.28
N LYS A 366 5.19 38.95 -7.25
CA LYS A 366 3.87 39.60 -7.02
C LYS A 366 3.98 40.94 -6.30
N ILE A 367 5.11 41.21 -5.65
CA ILE A 367 5.38 42.46 -4.91
C ILE A 367 6.06 43.49 -5.83
N LYS A 368 6.74 43.04 -6.89
CA LYS A 368 7.16 43.87 -8.02
C LYS A 368 5.98 44.19 -8.92
#